data_AF-A0AAU5S8Y5-F1
#
_entry.id   AF-A0AAU5S8Y5-F1
#
_cell.length_a   1.000
_cell.length_b   1.000
_cell.length_c   1.000
_cell.angle_alpha   90.00
_cell.angle_beta   90.00
_cell.angle_gamma   90.00
#
_symmetry.space_group_name_H-M   'P 1'
#
loop_
_entity.id
_entity.type
_entity.pdbx_description
1 polymer ?
#
loop_
_entity_poly.entity_id
_entity_poly.type
_entity_poly.pdbx_seq_one_letter_code
_entity_poly.pdbx_strand_id
1 'polypeptide(L)'
;MAVLLPALALTAACGGGGGGGKSKDSGSGSAASRKLTRSVITAKDLDHLKVVPATSTSQLLGDEQTTDPAACQPVADQWSLKPKLARTVYTGALVTDTAAKDAGAKTISLEVVASYPAGRAKQVLDQLSTAVAHCPGYKVTRNGRTSQFTVKSVDPSTGPADSAGTYGDQRVTYTVTDPALGASGVALVTVLRVGDSTAAFETVRADHKTASLRPAIAGKQVAKLRAAAGGS
;
A
#
# COMPACT_ATOMS: atom_id res chain seq x y z
N MET A 1 -7.19 1.00 -35.12
CA MET A 1 -5.90 0.70 -34.47
C MET A 1 -6.18 -0.12 -33.23
N ALA A 2 -5.86 -1.41 -33.26
CA ALA A 2 -6.10 -2.34 -32.17
C ALA A 2 -4.96 -2.24 -31.15
N VAL A 3 -5.29 -2.06 -29.88
CA VAL A 3 -4.33 -2.03 -28.77
C VAL A 3 -4.08 -3.47 -28.34
N LEU A 4 -2.86 -3.96 -28.62
CA LEU A 4 -2.32 -5.21 -28.10
C LEU A 4 -2.07 -5.05 -26.59
N LEU A 5 -2.89 -5.71 -25.78
CA LEU A 5 -2.62 -5.96 -24.37
C LEU A 5 -1.69 -7.19 -24.27
N PRO A 6 -0.58 -7.14 -23.51
CA PRO A 6 0.23 -8.32 -23.28
C PRO A 6 -0.54 -9.29 -22.37
N ALA A 7 -1.04 -10.36 -22.98
CA ALA A 7 -1.57 -11.52 -22.28
C ALA A 7 -0.40 -12.25 -21.61
N LEU A 8 -0.35 -12.22 -20.27
CA LEU A 8 0.50 -13.13 -19.49
C LEU A 8 -0.09 -14.54 -19.61
N ALA A 9 0.62 -15.39 -20.36
CA ALA A 9 0.26 -16.79 -20.61
C ALA A 9 0.30 -17.61 -19.31
N LEU A 10 -0.83 -18.24 -18.97
CA LEU A 10 -0.88 -19.29 -17.95
C LEU A 10 -0.39 -20.61 -18.55
N THR A 11 0.70 -21.15 -18.02
CA THR A 11 1.08 -22.54 -18.25
C THR A 11 0.30 -23.44 -17.30
N ALA A 12 -0.64 -24.20 -17.86
CA ALA A 12 -1.28 -25.32 -17.18
C ALA A 12 -0.32 -26.52 -17.20
N ALA A 13 0.13 -26.96 -16.02
CA ALA A 13 0.77 -28.25 -15.84
C ALA A 13 -0.15 -29.11 -14.95
N CYS A 14 -0.79 -30.09 -15.58
CA CYS A 14 -1.57 -31.14 -14.95
C CYS A 14 -0.65 -32.35 -14.79
N GLY A 15 -0.51 -32.91 -13.57
CA GLY A 15 0.38 -34.05 -13.34
C GLY A 15 0.37 -34.61 -11.92
N GLY A 16 -0.69 -35.39 -11.61
CA GLY A 16 -0.63 -36.69 -10.91
C GLY A 16 -0.08 -36.81 -9.48
N GLY A 17 -1.01 -37.06 -8.53
CA GLY A 17 -0.94 -38.23 -7.62
C GLY A 17 -0.27 -38.07 -6.26
N GLY A 18 -1.07 -38.13 -5.17
CA GLY A 18 -0.57 -38.54 -3.86
C GLY A 18 -1.23 -37.88 -2.65
N GLY A 19 -2.20 -38.58 -2.04
CA GLY A 19 -2.33 -38.73 -0.59
C GLY A 19 -2.50 -37.50 0.32
N GLY A 20 -3.71 -37.33 0.84
CA GLY A 20 -3.90 -37.08 2.27
C GLY A 20 -3.51 -35.71 2.82
N GLY A 21 -4.45 -34.77 2.76
CA GLY A 21 -4.39 -33.57 3.58
C GLY A 21 -5.57 -32.67 3.26
N LYS A 22 -6.59 -32.67 4.14
CA LYS A 22 -7.67 -31.68 4.11
C LYS A 22 -7.06 -30.29 4.27
N SER A 23 -6.69 -29.67 3.16
CA SER A 23 -6.43 -28.24 3.07
C SER A 23 -7.75 -27.55 3.36
N LYS A 24 -7.81 -26.85 4.49
CA LYS A 24 -8.95 -26.00 4.83
C LYS A 24 -9.04 -24.91 3.79
N ASP A 25 -10.11 -24.99 3.01
CA ASP A 25 -10.58 -23.93 2.15
C ASP A 25 -10.65 -22.61 2.91
N SER A 26 -10.01 -21.63 2.29
CA SER A 26 -10.28 -20.20 2.35
C SER A 26 -11.79 -19.92 2.36
N GLY A 27 -12.35 -19.60 3.53
CA GLY A 27 -13.79 -19.37 3.59
C GLY A 27 -14.39 -19.07 4.96
N SER A 28 -13.63 -18.57 5.92
CA SER A 28 -14.17 -17.99 7.15
C SER A 28 -13.12 -17.08 7.78
N GLY A 29 -12.87 -15.94 7.14
CA GLY A 29 -12.03 -14.91 7.73
C GLY A 29 -12.61 -14.51 9.08
N SER A 30 -11.79 -14.45 10.12
CA SER A 30 -12.19 -14.04 11.47
C SER A 30 -13.03 -12.75 11.44
N ALA A 31 -13.84 -12.50 12.48
CA ALA A 31 -14.60 -11.25 12.57
C ALA A 31 -13.70 -10.00 12.38
N ALA A 32 -12.47 -10.05 12.90
CA ALA A 32 -11.46 -9.02 12.70
C ALA A 32 -11.07 -8.86 11.21
N SER A 33 -10.88 -9.96 10.47
CA SER A 33 -10.59 -9.91 9.04
C SER A 33 -11.73 -9.27 8.24
N ARG A 34 -12.98 -9.62 8.54
CA ARG A 34 -14.16 -9.03 7.86
C ARG A 34 -14.32 -7.54 8.18
N LYS A 35 -14.08 -7.13 9.43
CA LYS A 35 -14.10 -5.71 9.83
C LYS A 35 -13.03 -4.91 9.08
N LEU A 36 -11.81 -5.43 8.98
CA LEU A 36 -10.73 -4.78 8.25
C LEU A 36 -11.03 -4.68 6.74
N THR A 37 -11.51 -5.75 6.11
CA THR A 37 -11.87 -5.71 4.67
C THR A 37 -12.94 -4.66 4.37
N ARG A 38 -13.94 -4.50 5.25
CA ARG A 38 -14.98 -3.47 5.09
C ARG A 38 -14.46 -2.05 5.31
N SER A 39 -13.28 -1.90 5.92
CA SER A 39 -12.68 -0.59 6.20
C SER A 39 -11.96 0.02 4.99
N VAL A 40 -11.64 -0.74 3.94
CA VAL A 40 -11.03 -0.22 2.71
C VAL A 40 -12.00 0.71 2.00
N ILE A 41 -11.52 1.85 1.47
CA ILE A 41 -12.33 2.77 0.67
C ILE A 41 -12.95 2.05 -0.54
N THR A 42 -14.16 2.48 -0.91
CA THR A 42 -14.93 1.99 -2.04
C THR A 42 -15.42 3.15 -2.90
N ALA A 43 -15.89 2.87 -4.12
CA ALA A 43 -16.51 3.89 -4.97
C ALA A 43 -17.78 4.54 -4.36
N LYS A 44 -18.37 3.95 -3.31
CA LYS A 44 -19.50 4.53 -2.57
C LYS A 44 -19.07 5.57 -1.54
N ASP A 45 -17.79 5.57 -1.17
CA ASP A 45 -17.26 6.45 -0.13
C ASP A 45 -16.98 7.86 -0.65
N LEU A 46 -16.60 7.98 -1.93
CA LEU A 46 -16.30 9.21 -2.66
C LEU A 46 -16.65 8.99 -4.14
N ASP A 47 -17.54 9.83 -4.68
CA ASP A 47 -18.15 9.73 -6.01
C ASP A 47 -17.17 9.75 -7.20
N HIS A 48 -16.02 10.38 -7.02
CA HIS A 48 -14.96 10.53 -8.01
C HIS A 48 -13.89 9.43 -7.93
N LEU A 49 -14.11 8.37 -7.15
CA LEU A 49 -13.18 7.26 -7.06
C LEU A 49 -13.63 6.08 -7.90
N LYS A 50 -12.70 5.57 -8.70
CA LYS A 50 -12.76 4.20 -9.21
C LYS A 50 -11.92 3.32 -8.31
N VAL A 51 -12.53 2.27 -7.76
CA VAL A 51 -11.85 1.37 -6.83
C VAL A 51 -11.90 -0.05 -7.37
N VAL A 52 -10.74 -0.68 -7.47
CA VAL A 52 -10.58 -2.09 -7.82
C VAL A 52 -10.01 -2.83 -6.61
N PRO A 53 -10.80 -3.66 -5.90
CA PRO A 53 -10.31 -4.39 -4.74
C PRO A 53 -9.14 -5.32 -5.08
N ALA A 54 -8.23 -5.50 -4.12
CA ALA A 54 -7.23 -6.54 -4.18
C ALA A 54 -7.88 -7.92 -4.13
N THR A 55 -7.43 -8.82 -4.99
CA THR A 55 -7.79 -10.24 -5.01
C THR A 55 -6.50 -11.06 -5.01
N SER A 56 -6.63 -12.39 -4.94
CA SER A 56 -5.49 -13.29 -5.15
C SER A 56 -4.85 -13.16 -6.53
N THR A 57 -5.57 -12.63 -7.53
CA THR A 57 -5.05 -12.38 -8.88
C THR A 57 -4.61 -10.93 -9.11
N SER A 58 -4.94 -10.01 -8.21
CA SER A 58 -4.46 -8.62 -8.18
C SER A 58 -3.66 -8.36 -6.89
N GLN A 59 -2.66 -9.21 -6.67
CA GLN A 59 -1.75 -9.15 -5.52
C GLN A 59 -1.06 -7.79 -5.43
N LEU A 60 -1.39 -7.00 -4.40
CA LEU A 60 -0.82 -5.67 -4.19
C LEU A 60 0.57 -5.70 -3.55
N LEU A 61 0.86 -6.76 -2.80
CA LEU A 61 2.11 -6.92 -2.08
C LEU A 61 3.01 -7.90 -2.83
N GLY A 62 4.29 -7.54 -2.92
CA GLY A 62 5.31 -8.43 -3.45
C GLY A 62 5.77 -9.48 -2.45
N ASP A 63 6.61 -10.41 -2.91
CA ASP A 63 7.21 -11.45 -2.07
C ASP A 63 8.05 -10.86 -0.92
N GLU A 64 8.72 -11.75 -0.17
CA GLU A 64 9.71 -11.33 0.81
C GLU A 64 10.79 -10.46 0.15
N GLN A 65 11.11 -9.36 0.80
CA GLN A 65 12.06 -8.37 0.32
C GLN A 65 13.19 -8.23 1.32
N THR A 66 14.42 -8.14 0.83
CA THR A 66 15.59 -7.81 1.66
C THR A 66 16.26 -6.57 1.11
N THR A 67 16.65 -5.67 2.00
CA THR A 67 17.23 -4.37 1.64
C THR A 67 18.71 -4.28 1.99
N ASP A 68 19.45 -3.56 1.15
CA ASP A 68 20.82 -3.13 1.41
C ASP A 68 20.90 -1.60 1.21
N PRO A 69 21.13 -0.80 2.27
CA PRO A 69 21.43 -1.25 3.65
C PRO A 69 20.17 -1.72 4.40
N ALA A 70 20.35 -2.64 5.36
CA ALA A 70 19.26 -3.22 6.14
C ALA A 70 18.45 -2.19 6.97
N ALA A 71 19.02 -1.01 7.23
CA ALA A 71 18.31 0.10 7.89
C ALA A 71 17.10 0.60 7.08
N CYS A 72 17.08 0.35 5.77
CA CYS A 72 15.99 0.72 4.87
C CYS A 72 14.83 -0.30 4.85
N GLN A 73 14.97 -1.44 5.54
CA GLN A 73 13.99 -2.52 5.51
C GLN A 73 12.55 -2.07 5.83
N PRO A 74 12.30 -1.16 6.81
CA PRO A 74 10.94 -0.69 7.08
C PRO A 74 10.24 -0.02 5.90
N VAL A 75 11.00 0.57 4.96
CA VAL A 75 10.46 1.17 3.72
C VAL A 75 9.97 0.07 2.76
N ALA A 76 10.78 -0.97 2.53
CA ALA A 76 10.43 -2.10 1.67
C ALA A 76 9.30 -2.97 2.26
N ASP A 77 9.27 -3.12 3.59
CA ASP A 77 8.27 -3.91 4.32
C ASP A 77 6.83 -3.43 4.07
N GLN A 78 6.62 -2.15 3.71
CA GLN A 78 5.28 -1.64 3.37
C GLN A 78 4.64 -2.42 2.21
N TRP A 79 5.47 -2.96 1.30
CA TRP A 79 5.05 -3.61 0.06
C TRP A 79 5.44 -5.09 -0.01
N SER A 80 5.86 -5.69 1.11
CA SER A 80 6.18 -7.11 1.19
C SER A 80 5.04 -7.91 1.84
N LEU A 81 4.85 -9.16 1.38
CA LEU A 81 3.98 -10.15 2.00
C LEU A 81 4.52 -10.67 3.32
N LYS A 82 5.84 -10.58 3.53
CA LYS A 82 6.52 -11.04 4.74
C LYS A 82 7.34 -9.89 5.36
N PRO A 83 6.69 -8.82 5.83
CA PRO A 83 7.40 -7.76 6.51
C PRO A 83 8.02 -8.28 7.81
N LYS A 84 9.08 -7.62 8.30
CA LYS A 84 9.71 -7.96 9.57
C LYS A 84 8.73 -7.90 10.75
N LEU A 85 7.82 -6.92 10.73
CA LEU A 85 6.71 -6.84 11.67
C LEU A 85 5.44 -7.38 11.00
N ALA A 86 5.13 -8.65 11.27
CA ALA A 86 4.02 -9.36 10.65
C ALA A 86 2.67 -8.66 10.89
N ARG A 87 1.90 -8.55 9.81
CA ARG A 87 0.48 -8.12 9.83
C ARG A 87 -0.37 -9.29 10.31
N THR A 88 -1.39 -9.02 11.13
CA THR A 88 -2.37 -10.05 11.52
C THR A 88 -3.35 -10.31 10.37
N VAL A 89 -3.85 -9.24 9.75
CA VAL A 89 -4.65 -9.28 8.53
C VAL A 89 -4.25 -8.11 7.66
N TYR A 90 -4.33 -8.28 6.35
CA TYR A 90 -4.22 -7.16 5.42
C TYR A 90 -5.17 -7.36 4.23
N THR A 91 -5.48 -6.26 3.57
CA THR A 91 -6.22 -6.20 2.32
C THR A 91 -5.88 -4.88 1.63
N GLY A 92 -6.52 -4.56 0.51
CA GLY A 92 -6.28 -3.29 -0.16
C GLY A 92 -7.09 -3.13 -1.42
N ALA A 93 -6.79 -2.06 -2.16
CA ALA A 93 -7.39 -1.77 -3.44
C ALA A 93 -6.46 -0.91 -4.31
N LEU A 94 -6.71 -0.90 -5.61
CA LEU A 94 -6.27 0.16 -6.49
C LEU A 94 -7.34 1.25 -6.50
N VAL A 95 -6.97 2.47 -6.12
CA VAL A 95 -7.84 3.64 -6.03
C VAL A 95 -7.42 4.65 -7.10
N THR A 96 -8.27 4.91 -8.08
CA THR A 96 -8.05 5.96 -9.07
C THR A 96 -8.94 7.15 -8.75
N ASP A 97 -8.31 8.30 -8.47
CA ASP A 97 -8.98 9.60 -8.34
C ASP A 97 -9.21 10.20 -9.73
N THR A 98 -10.49 10.30 -10.11
CA THR A 98 -10.92 10.85 -11.39
C THR A 98 -11.48 12.26 -11.30
N ALA A 99 -11.34 12.96 -10.16
CA ALA A 99 -11.82 14.33 -10.05
C ALA A 99 -10.87 15.37 -10.67
N ALA A 100 -9.65 14.98 -11.04
CA ALA A 100 -8.81 15.81 -11.90
C ALA A 100 -9.49 15.96 -13.27
N LYS A 101 -9.71 17.22 -13.71
CA LYS A 101 -10.29 17.52 -15.04
C LYS A 101 -9.36 17.15 -16.20
N ASP A 102 -8.06 17.10 -15.94
CA ASP A 102 -7.05 16.66 -16.90
C ASP A 102 -6.96 15.13 -16.88
N ALA A 103 -7.30 14.51 -18.02
CA ALA A 103 -7.27 13.05 -18.19
C ALA A 103 -5.85 12.46 -18.06
N GLY A 104 -4.80 13.26 -18.26
CA GLY A 104 -3.39 12.89 -18.03
C GLY A 104 -2.98 12.99 -16.56
N ALA A 105 -3.66 13.79 -15.74
CA ALA A 105 -3.32 14.01 -14.33
C ALA A 105 -4.00 13.01 -13.36
N LYS A 106 -4.53 11.89 -13.87
CA LYS A 106 -5.18 10.87 -13.03
C LYS A 106 -4.21 10.39 -11.96
N THR A 107 -4.65 10.48 -10.71
CA THR A 107 -3.89 10.03 -9.56
C THR A 107 -4.32 8.61 -9.22
N ILE A 108 -3.36 7.68 -9.20
CA ILE A 108 -3.58 6.27 -8.94
C ILE A 108 -2.87 5.93 -7.64
N SER A 109 -3.58 5.36 -6.68
CA SER A 109 -3.02 4.92 -5.41
C SER A 109 -3.20 3.42 -5.26
N LEU A 110 -2.10 2.72 -5.00
CA LEU A 110 -2.14 1.40 -4.41
C LEU A 110 -2.39 1.58 -2.91
N GLU A 111 -3.52 1.10 -2.41
CA GLU A 111 -3.88 1.15 -1.00
C GLU A 111 -3.71 -0.22 -0.36
N VAL A 112 -3.03 -0.27 0.78
CA VAL A 112 -2.94 -1.46 1.64
C VAL A 112 -3.37 -1.09 3.05
N VAL A 113 -4.38 -1.78 3.55
CA VAL A 113 -4.88 -1.65 4.91
C VAL A 113 -4.50 -2.90 5.69
N ALA A 114 -3.92 -2.70 6.88
CA ALA A 114 -3.42 -3.79 7.71
C ALA A 114 -3.83 -3.62 9.17
N SER A 115 -4.04 -4.74 9.86
CA SER A 115 -4.15 -4.80 11.32
C SER A 115 -2.95 -5.53 11.91
N TYR A 116 -2.65 -5.20 13.16
CA TYR A 116 -1.52 -5.74 13.90
C TYR A 116 -1.93 -6.15 15.32
N PRO A 117 -1.11 -6.94 16.02
CA PRO A 117 -1.24 -7.09 17.47
C PRO A 117 -1.12 -5.74 18.19
N ALA A 118 -1.63 -5.67 19.42
CA ALA A 118 -1.63 -4.45 20.22
C ALA A 118 -0.23 -3.80 20.30
N GLY A 119 -0.16 -2.49 20.04
CA GLY A 119 1.04 -1.66 20.04
C GLY A 119 1.95 -1.85 18.82
N ARG A 120 1.75 -2.90 18.02
CA ARG A 120 2.67 -3.25 16.92
C ARG A 120 2.54 -2.29 15.74
N ALA A 121 1.35 -1.75 15.46
CA ALA A 121 1.18 -0.75 14.40
C ALA A 121 1.97 0.55 14.71
N LYS A 122 2.05 0.94 15.99
CA LYS A 122 2.90 2.07 16.40
C LYS A 122 4.37 1.76 16.13
N GLN A 123 4.84 0.57 16.50
CA GLN A 123 6.21 0.15 16.22
C GLN A 123 6.54 0.19 14.72
N VAL A 124 5.59 -0.20 13.85
CA VAL A 124 5.75 -0.10 12.39
C VAL A 124 6.02 1.33 11.95
N LEU A 125 5.22 2.32 12.40
CA LEU A 125 5.48 3.72 12.00
C LEU A 125 6.71 4.33 12.66
N ASP A 126 7.03 3.96 13.90
CA ASP A 126 8.24 4.48 14.55
C ASP A 126 9.50 4.01 13.78
N GLN A 127 9.53 2.73 13.38
CA GLN A 127 10.59 2.17 12.55
C GLN A 127 10.60 2.77 11.14
N LEU A 128 9.44 2.95 10.51
CA LEU A 128 9.35 3.57 9.19
C LEU A 128 9.81 5.03 9.21
N SER A 129 9.39 5.82 10.20
CA SER A 129 9.82 7.21 10.35
C SER A 129 11.34 7.30 10.53
N THR A 130 11.91 6.42 11.34
CA THR A 130 13.37 6.34 11.55
C THR A 130 14.08 5.96 10.25
N ALA A 131 13.58 4.94 9.54
CA ALA A 131 14.14 4.51 8.27
C ALA A 131 14.09 5.63 7.23
N VAL A 132 12.95 6.31 7.06
CA VAL A 132 12.81 7.44 6.11
C VAL A 132 13.78 8.59 6.42
N ALA A 133 14.10 8.84 7.70
CA ALA A 133 15.06 9.87 8.08
C ALA A 133 16.53 9.50 7.77
N HIS A 134 16.86 8.21 7.76
CA HIS A 134 18.24 7.73 7.67
C HIS A 134 18.56 6.88 6.44
N CYS A 135 17.55 6.54 5.63
CA CYS A 135 17.66 5.80 4.40
C CYS A 135 17.52 6.77 3.21
N PRO A 136 18.61 7.24 2.59
CA PRO A 136 18.52 8.03 1.36
C PRO A 136 18.24 7.16 0.12
N GLY A 137 18.44 5.85 0.22
CA GLY A 137 18.20 4.89 -0.84
C GLY A 137 18.60 3.48 -0.42
N TYR A 138 18.11 2.49 -1.18
CA TYR A 138 18.34 1.08 -0.91
C TYR A 138 18.31 0.27 -2.20
N LYS A 139 19.02 -0.86 -2.18
CA LYS A 139 18.77 -1.96 -3.11
C LYS A 139 17.76 -2.91 -2.48
N VAL A 140 16.87 -3.47 -3.28
CA VAL A 140 15.98 -4.55 -2.87
C VAL A 140 16.09 -5.71 -3.82
N THR A 141 16.26 -6.91 -3.28
CA THR A 141 16.24 -8.15 -4.06
C THR A 141 14.88 -8.82 -3.91
N ARG A 142 14.22 -9.09 -5.04
CA ARG A 142 12.96 -9.82 -5.12
C ARG A 142 13.04 -10.83 -6.26
N ASN A 143 12.76 -12.09 -5.98
CA ASN A 143 12.76 -13.18 -6.96
C ASN A 143 14.06 -13.21 -7.82
N GLY A 144 15.21 -12.99 -7.18
CA GLY A 144 16.52 -12.96 -7.85
C GLY A 144 16.84 -11.69 -8.64
N ARG A 145 15.90 -10.75 -8.76
CA ARG A 145 16.13 -9.44 -9.39
C ARG A 145 16.41 -8.38 -8.33
N THR A 146 17.50 -7.64 -8.50
CA THR A 146 17.84 -6.50 -7.65
C THR A 146 17.45 -5.21 -8.34
N SER A 147 16.65 -4.38 -7.66
CA SER A 147 16.32 -3.02 -8.06
C SER A 147 16.91 -2.04 -7.07
N GLN A 148 17.20 -0.82 -7.50
CA GLN A 148 17.69 0.27 -6.65
C GLN A 148 16.61 1.34 -6.52
N PHE A 149 16.47 1.90 -5.33
CA PHE A 149 15.52 2.95 -5.03
C PHE A 149 16.19 4.07 -4.25
N THR A 150 15.71 5.30 -4.42
CA THR A 150 16.03 6.43 -3.53
C THR A 150 14.79 6.78 -2.71
N VAL A 151 15.03 7.34 -1.52
CA VAL A 151 14.00 7.70 -0.56
C VAL A 151 14.22 9.14 -0.12
N LYS A 152 13.14 9.92 -0.09
CA LYS A 152 13.18 11.30 0.39
C LYS A 152 11.97 11.57 1.27
N SER A 153 12.21 12.02 2.50
CA SER A 153 11.14 12.48 3.38
C SER A 153 10.39 13.66 2.74
N VAL A 154 9.07 13.67 2.90
CA VAL A 154 8.21 14.78 2.48
C VAL A 154 7.67 15.42 3.74
N ASP A 155 7.88 16.72 3.86
CA ASP A 155 7.40 17.48 5.00
C ASP A 155 5.86 17.44 5.04
N PRO A 156 5.24 16.90 6.09
CA PRO A 156 3.79 16.83 6.22
C PRO A 156 3.10 18.21 6.20
N SER A 157 3.83 19.29 6.47
CA SER A 157 3.34 20.68 6.40
C SER A 157 3.30 21.25 4.97
N THR A 158 3.99 20.62 4.03
CA THR A 158 4.05 21.07 2.61
C THR A 158 2.91 20.50 1.76
N GLY A 159 1.98 19.76 2.37
CA GLY A 159 0.73 19.32 1.74
C GLY A 159 -0.32 20.44 1.65
N PRO A 160 -1.44 20.21 0.94
CA PRO A 160 -2.43 21.24 0.58
C PRO A 160 -3.17 22.03 1.69
N ALA A 161 -2.59 22.63 2.73
CA ALA A 161 -3.24 23.57 3.71
C ALA A 161 -4.48 23.08 4.52
N ASP A 162 -5.45 22.39 3.94
CA ASP A 162 -6.48 21.57 4.60
C ASP A 162 -5.89 20.31 5.28
N SER A 163 -4.60 20.11 5.09
CA SER A 163 -3.71 19.13 5.73
C SER A 163 -3.42 19.41 7.22
N ALA A 164 -4.01 20.47 7.79
CA ALA A 164 -3.93 20.82 9.21
C ALA A 164 -4.73 19.86 10.13
N GLY A 165 -5.53 18.96 9.55
CA GLY A 165 -6.15 17.86 10.29
C GLY A 165 -5.16 16.73 10.58
N THR A 166 -5.10 16.26 11.83
CA THR A 166 -4.37 15.05 12.21
C THR A 166 -5.01 13.83 11.54
N TYR A 167 -4.41 13.35 10.44
CA TYR A 167 -4.78 12.08 9.83
C TYR A 167 -4.30 10.91 10.68
N GLY A 168 -5.24 10.31 11.40
CA GLY A 168 -4.94 9.21 12.31
C GLY A 168 -4.11 9.66 13.51
N ASP A 169 -3.46 8.69 14.13
CA ASP A 169 -2.66 8.87 15.34
C ASP A 169 -1.18 9.13 15.02
N GLN A 170 -0.69 8.62 13.87
CA GLN A 170 0.65 8.84 13.32
C GLN A 170 0.58 8.83 11.80
N ARG A 171 1.47 9.60 11.16
CA ARG A 171 1.63 9.68 9.70
C ARG A 171 3.11 9.73 9.34
N VAL A 172 3.51 8.99 8.31
CA VAL A 172 4.81 9.12 7.64
C VAL A 172 4.57 9.29 6.16
N THR A 173 5.18 10.31 5.56
CA THR A 173 5.08 10.61 4.13
C THR A 173 6.48 10.78 3.53
N TYR A 174 6.72 10.15 2.38
CA TYR A 174 8.01 10.16 1.69
C TYR A 174 7.82 9.82 0.21
N THR A 175 8.79 10.15 -0.62
CA THR A 175 8.85 9.65 -2.00
C THR A 175 9.80 8.48 -2.09
N VAL A 176 9.45 7.49 -2.91
CA VAL A 176 10.33 6.43 -3.39
C VAL A 176 10.57 6.67 -4.89
N THR A 177 11.79 6.50 -5.36
CA THR A 177 12.12 6.66 -6.79
C THR A 177 12.95 5.49 -7.29
N ASP A 178 12.49 4.83 -8.35
CA ASP A 178 13.34 3.95 -9.17
C ASP A 178 14.08 4.81 -10.21
N PRO A 179 15.39 5.07 -10.04
CA PRO A 179 16.15 5.90 -10.97
C PRO A 179 16.22 5.30 -12.38
N ALA A 180 16.05 3.98 -12.54
CA ALA A 180 16.06 3.34 -13.86
C ALA A 180 14.80 3.67 -14.69
N LEU A 181 13.73 4.12 -14.05
CA LEU A 181 12.47 4.52 -14.69
C LEU A 181 12.35 6.05 -14.86
N GLY A 182 13.29 6.83 -14.33
CA GLY A 182 13.23 8.29 -14.39
C GLY A 182 11.94 8.83 -13.74
N ALA A 183 11.26 9.77 -14.40
CA ALA A 183 10.06 10.42 -13.85
C ALA A 183 8.90 9.44 -13.60
N SER A 184 8.80 8.34 -14.36
CA SER A 184 7.74 7.34 -14.17
C SER A 184 7.99 6.41 -12.99
N GLY A 185 9.21 6.41 -12.43
CA GLY A 185 9.60 5.65 -11.25
C GLY A 185 9.34 6.34 -9.92
N VAL A 186 8.75 7.53 -9.91
CA VAL A 186 8.52 8.32 -8.69
C VAL A 186 7.13 8.05 -8.12
N ALA A 187 7.08 7.57 -6.89
CA ALA A 187 5.83 7.39 -6.14
C ALA A 187 5.87 8.17 -4.81
N LEU A 188 4.74 8.80 -4.46
CA LEU A 188 4.51 9.35 -3.13
C LEU A 188 3.95 8.23 -2.25
N VAL A 189 4.62 7.92 -1.15
CA VAL A 189 4.11 7.00 -0.14
C VAL A 189 3.58 7.79 1.06
N THR A 190 2.36 7.46 1.49
CA THR A 190 1.77 7.96 2.74
C THR A 190 1.28 6.79 3.57
N VAL A 191 1.80 6.65 4.79
CA VAL A 191 1.37 5.62 5.74
C VAL A 191 0.75 6.28 6.96
N LEU A 192 -0.49 5.89 7.27
CA LEU A 192 -1.29 6.38 8.39
C LEU A 192 -1.48 5.27 9.41
N ARG A 193 -1.52 5.59 10.70
CA ARG A 193 -1.99 4.67 11.75
C ARG A 193 -3.24 5.15 12.44
N VAL A 194 -4.10 4.21 12.77
CA VAL A 194 -5.26 4.38 13.63
C VAL A 194 -5.32 3.19 14.58
N GLY A 195 -5.11 3.40 15.88
CA GLY A 195 -4.98 2.34 16.86
C GLY A 195 -3.89 1.34 16.44
N ASP A 196 -4.27 0.06 16.35
CA ASP A 196 -3.43 -1.06 15.91
C ASP A 196 -3.56 -1.41 14.43
N SER A 197 -4.04 -0.47 13.61
CA SER A 197 -4.16 -0.64 12.15
C SER A 197 -3.41 0.44 11.40
N THR A 198 -3.00 0.13 10.17
CA THR A 198 -2.39 1.08 9.23
C THR A 198 -3.15 1.13 7.90
N ALA A 199 -3.02 2.27 7.21
CA ALA A 199 -3.33 2.40 5.80
C ALA A 199 -2.10 2.99 5.09
N ALA A 200 -1.53 2.24 4.15
CA ALA A 200 -0.43 2.67 3.29
C ALA A 200 -0.97 2.97 1.89
N PHE A 201 -0.57 4.11 1.34
CA PHE A 201 -0.89 4.54 -0.02
C PHE A 201 0.41 4.74 -0.78
N GLU A 202 0.58 4.07 -1.93
CA GLU A 202 1.59 4.41 -2.94
C GLU A 202 0.89 5.10 -4.09
N THR A 203 1.11 6.40 -4.21
CA THR A 203 0.40 7.29 -5.11
C THR A 203 1.31 7.75 -6.25
N VAL A 204 0.86 7.52 -7.47
CA VAL A 204 1.49 7.97 -8.72
C VAL A 204 0.52 8.82 -9.54
N ARG A 205 1.05 9.54 -10.53
CA ARG A 205 0.26 10.19 -11.56
C ARG A 205 0.53 9.60 -12.92
N ALA A 206 -0.52 9.50 -13.73
CA ALA A 206 -0.42 8.98 -15.09
C ALA A 206 0.45 9.86 -16.01
N ASP A 207 0.59 11.16 -15.72
CA ASP A 207 1.48 12.09 -16.44
C ASP A 207 2.90 12.19 -15.85
N HIS A 208 3.23 11.32 -14.88
CA HIS A 208 4.56 11.26 -14.24
C HIS A 208 5.03 12.55 -13.56
N LYS A 209 4.10 13.48 -13.28
CA LYS A 209 4.37 14.63 -12.42
C LYS A 209 4.31 14.23 -10.95
N THR A 210 4.76 15.14 -10.08
CA THR A 210 4.67 14.96 -8.62
C THR A 210 3.24 14.61 -8.21
N ALA A 211 3.12 13.43 -7.60
CA ALA A 211 1.87 12.92 -7.08
C ALA A 211 1.51 13.58 -5.74
N SER A 212 0.21 13.64 -5.46
CA SER A 212 -0.34 14.09 -4.18
C SER A 212 -1.50 13.18 -3.80
N LEU A 213 -1.55 12.74 -2.53
CA LEU A 213 -2.73 12.06 -2.01
C LEU A 213 -3.78 13.09 -1.62
N ARG A 214 -4.99 12.98 -2.20
CA ARG A 214 -6.07 13.90 -1.88
C ARG A 214 -6.48 13.79 -0.40
N PRO A 215 -6.56 14.91 0.34
CA PRO A 215 -7.03 14.99 1.73
C PRO A 215 -8.29 14.17 2.04
N ALA A 216 -9.30 14.24 1.16
CA ALA A 216 -10.57 13.54 1.32
C ALA A 216 -10.42 12.01 1.32
N ILE A 217 -9.48 11.46 0.53
CA ILE A 217 -9.21 10.01 0.48
C ILE A 217 -8.59 9.57 1.81
N ALA A 218 -7.51 10.22 2.25
CA ALA A 218 -6.86 9.91 3.52
C ALA A 218 -7.82 10.04 4.72
N GLY A 219 -8.60 11.13 4.77
CA GLY A 219 -9.56 11.39 5.83
C GLY A 219 -10.66 10.32 5.89
N LYS A 220 -11.18 9.90 4.73
CA LYS A 220 -12.20 8.86 4.66
C LYS A 220 -11.66 7.50 5.12
N GLN A 221 -10.44 7.13 4.73
CA GLN A 221 -9.84 5.86 5.15
C GLN A 221 -9.64 5.83 6.68
N VAL A 222 -9.12 6.92 7.25
CA VAL A 222 -8.97 7.06 8.71
C VAL A 222 -10.31 6.90 9.43
N ALA A 223 -11.37 7.53 8.93
CA ALA A 223 -12.71 7.41 9.52
C ALA A 223 -13.21 5.96 9.50
N LYS A 224 -12.99 5.23 8.40
CA LYS A 224 -13.37 3.80 8.29
C LYS A 224 -12.58 2.91 9.23
N LEU A 225 -11.27 3.17 9.41
CA LEU A 225 -10.46 2.46 10.39
C LEU A 225 -10.93 2.70 11.83
N ARG A 226 -11.26 3.94 12.18
CA ARG A 226 -11.81 4.27 13.51
C ARG A 226 -13.14 3.54 13.76
N ALA A 227 -14.03 3.52 12.77
CA ALA A 227 -15.29 2.80 12.86
C ALA A 227 -15.10 1.28 13.03
N ALA A 228 -14.12 0.70 12.33
CA ALA A 228 -13.79 -0.72 12.47
C ALA A 228 -13.21 -1.08 13.86
N ALA A 229 -12.47 -0.15 14.48
CA ALA A 229 -11.91 -0.31 15.82
C ALA A 229 -12.95 -0.11 16.95
N GLY A 230 -13.88 0.83 16.79
CA GLY A 230 -14.87 1.17 17.83
C GLY A 230 -16.10 0.25 17.91
N GLY A 231 -16.40 -0.51 16.86
CA GLY A 231 -17.59 -1.37 16.80
C GLY A 231 -17.42 -2.74 17.47
N SER A 232 -16.98 -2.80 18.73
CA SER A 232 -16.90 -4.04 19.52
C SER A 232 -18.24 -4.39 20.15
#